data_AF-A0A1T3P6H2-F1
#
_entry.id   AF-A0A1T3P6H2-F1
#
_cell.length_a   1.000
_cell.length_b   1.000
_cell.length_c   1.000
_cell.angle_alpha   90.00
_cell.angle_beta   90.00
_cell.angle_gamma   90.00
#
_symmetry.space_group_name_H-M   'P 1'
#
loop_
_entity.id
_entity.type
_entity.pdbx_description
1 polymer ?
#
loop_
_entity_poly.entity_id
_entity_poly.type
_entity_poly.pdbx_seq_one_letter_code
_entity_poly.pdbx_strand_id
1 'polypeptide(L)'
;MARNRIGMTVCAAAAAGALVFVGSGPANAQNLRKYLGDNYASIETATHPWGRWVEVCDMERDGNGVFAKFFNPEDFPSVQKVGDGNGSKAGCGNANVRNSTYGMQVCEEGTWGISCSAIKDV
;
A
#
# COMPACT_ATOMS: atom_id res chain seq x y z
N MET A 1 -64.26 34.00 29.85
CA MET A 1 -63.94 35.41 29.60
C MET A 1 -62.77 35.47 28.63
N ALA A 2 -62.99 36.17 27.51
CA ALA A 2 -62.06 36.77 26.54
C ALA A 2 -60.57 36.34 26.44
N ARG A 3 -60.24 35.80 25.26
CA ARG A 3 -59.08 36.06 24.37
C ARG A 3 -57.87 36.82 24.93
N ASN A 4 -56.67 36.28 24.70
CA ASN A 4 -55.56 37.12 24.24
C ASN A 4 -54.64 36.34 23.28
N ARG A 5 -54.45 36.86 22.07
CA ARG A 5 -53.50 36.37 21.06
C ARG A 5 -52.20 37.16 21.22
N ILE A 6 -51.09 36.46 21.42
CA ILE A 6 -49.73 37.00 21.29
C ILE A 6 -49.04 35.94 20.42
N GLY A 7 -48.66 36.21 19.17
CA GLY A 7 -47.77 37.28 18.78
C GLY A 7 -46.44 36.61 18.41
N MET A 8 -46.36 36.21 17.14
CA MET A 8 -45.26 35.56 16.44
C MET A 8 -43.89 36.22 16.71
N THR A 9 -42.87 35.43 17.05
CA THR A 9 -41.49 35.73 16.66
C THR A 9 -40.73 34.41 16.53
N VAL A 10 -40.62 33.93 15.28
CA VAL A 10 -39.68 32.87 14.92
C VAL A 10 -38.31 33.52 14.81
N CYS A 11 -37.47 33.35 15.84
CA CYS A 11 -36.05 33.66 15.71
C CYS A 11 -35.39 32.55 14.88
N ALA A 12 -35.33 32.76 13.56
CA ALA A 12 -34.51 31.95 12.66
C ALA A 12 -33.04 32.20 12.99
N ALA A 13 -32.45 31.37 13.85
CA ALA A 13 -31.01 31.33 14.04
C ALA A 13 -30.38 30.69 12.80
N ALA A 14 -29.94 31.52 11.85
CA ALA A 14 -29.08 31.09 10.75
C ALA A 14 -27.71 30.71 11.33
N ALA A 15 -27.55 29.45 11.73
CA ALA A 15 -26.24 28.89 12.04
C ALA A 15 -25.48 28.70 10.72
N ALA A 16 -24.66 29.69 10.37
CA ALA A 16 -23.67 29.55 9.30
C ALA A 16 -22.60 28.55 9.76
N GLY A 17 -22.82 27.26 9.49
CA GLY A 17 -21.81 26.23 9.65
C GLY A 17 -20.73 26.40 8.58
N ALA A 18 -19.53 26.81 8.99
CA ALA A 18 -18.37 26.84 8.11
C ALA A 18 -18.07 25.40 7.64
N LEU A 19 -18.24 25.14 6.34
CA LEU A 19 -17.71 23.93 5.71
C LEU A 19 -16.19 24.02 5.73
N VAL A 20 -15.54 23.25 6.61
CA VAL A 20 -14.12 22.97 6.50
C VAL A 20 -13.98 21.95 5.37
N PHE A 21 -13.63 22.43 4.18
CA PHE A 21 -13.13 21.57 3.11
C PHE A 21 -11.75 21.05 3.53
N VAL A 22 -11.73 19.91 4.21
CA VAL A 22 -10.51 19.13 4.40
C VAL A 22 -10.19 18.54 3.03
N GLY A 23 -9.40 19.27 2.23
CA GLY A 23 -8.91 18.78 0.97
C GLY A 23 -7.99 17.59 1.23
N SER A 24 -8.49 16.37 1.00
CA SER A 24 -7.64 15.20 0.81
C SER A 24 -6.92 15.39 -0.54
N GLY A 25 -5.77 16.06 -0.51
CA GLY A 25 -4.87 16.08 -1.66
C GLY A 25 -4.44 14.66 -2.01
N PRO A 26 -4.11 14.37 -3.28
CA PRO A 26 -3.56 13.06 -3.64
C PRO A 26 -2.26 12.85 -2.86
N ALA A 27 -2.21 11.81 -2.03
CA ALA A 27 -0.95 11.29 -1.52
C ALA A 27 -0.21 10.69 -2.71
N ASN A 28 0.78 11.42 -3.22
CA ASN A 28 1.63 10.94 -4.31
C ASN A 28 2.66 9.95 -3.73
N ALA A 29 2.21 8.73 -3.40
CA ALA A 29 3.10 7.62 -3.09
C ALA A 29 3.70 7.12 -4.41
N GLN A 30 4.93 7.56 -4.70
CA GLN A 30 5.70 7.01 -5.81
C GLN A 30 6.17 5.60 -5.45
N ASN A 31 5.99 4.66 -6.37
CA ASN A 31 6.35 3.25 -6.19
C ASN A 31 7.33 2.84 -7.27
N LEU A 32 8.42 2.17 -6.89
CA LEU A 32 9.28 1.45 -7.81
C LEU A 32 8.77 0.02 -7.94
N ARG A 33 8.50 -0.41 -9.18
CA ARG A 33 7.95 -1.73 -9.49
C ARG A 33 8.95 -2.58 -10.26
N LYS A 34 9.04 -3.85 -9.89
CA LYS A 34 9.80 -4.87 -10.62
C LYS A 34 8.88 -6.02 -11.01
N TYR A 35 8.90 -6.34 -12.29
CA TYR A 35 8.07 -7.39 -12.89
C TYR A 35 8.88 -8.66 -13.17
N LEU A 36 8.19 -9.80 -13.13
CA LEU A 36 8.60 -11.11 -13.63
C LEU A 36 7.36 -11.75 -14.25
N GLY A 37 7.28 -11.78 -15.58
CA GLY A 37 6.02 -12.12 -16.25
C GLY A 37 4.93 -11.11 -15.90
N ASP A 38 3.73 -11.59 -15.57
CA ASP A 38 2.61 -10.75 -15.10
C ASP A 38 2.70 -10.45 -13.59
N ASN A 39 3.55 -11.16 -12.85
CA ASN A 39 3.79 -10.97 -11.42
C ASN A 39 4.66 -9.75 -11.15
N TYR A 40 4.49 -9.13 -9.98
CA TYR A 40 5.32 -7.98 -9.60
C TYR A 40 5.57 -7.85 -8.11
N ALA A 41 6.63 -7.12 -7.80
CA ALA A 41 6.87 -6.56 -6.48
C ALA A 41 7.05 -5.04 -6.59
N SER A 42 6.63 -4.32 -5.55
CA SER A 42 6.75 -2.87 -5.48
C SER A 42 7.21 -2.41 -4.11
N ILE A 43 7.89 -1.27 -4.10
CA ILE A 43 8.33 -0.58 -2.89
C ILE A 43 8.02 0.91 -3.04
N GLU A 44 7.44 1.52 -2.00
CA GLU A 44 7.30 2.96 -1.92
C GLU A 44 8.68 3.62 -1.89
N THR A 45 8.87 4.71 -2.62
CA THR A 45 10.14 5.45 -2.59
C THR A 45 10.23 6.39 -1.40
N ALA A 46 9.08 6.79 -0.84
CA ALA A 46 9.01 7.63 0.34
C ALA A 46 9.42 6.83 1.58
N THR A 47 10.20 7.45 2.46
CA THR A 47 10.53 6.88 3.77
C THR A 47 9.45 7.27 4.78
N HIS A 48 9.11 6.34 5.68
CA HIS A 48 8.11 6.58 6.73
C HIS A 48 8.66 6.19 8.11
N PRO A 49 8.09 6.71 9.22
CA PRO A 49 8.51 6.35 10.57
C PRO A 49 8.45 4.84 10.87
N TRP A 50 7.57 4.12 10.18
CA TRP A 50 7.35 2.67 10.31
C TRP A 50 8.06 1.84 9.22
N GLY A 51 8.90 2.46 8.40
CA GLY A 51 9.53 1.81 7.24
C GLY A 51 8.74 1.98 5.95
N ARG A 52 9.26 1.47 4.82
CA ARG A 52 8.64 1.63 3.50
C ARG A 52 7.61 0.55 3.26
N TRP A 53 6.47 0.91 2.70
CA TRP A 53 5.48 -0.07 2.28
C TRP A 53 5.99 -0.86 1.08
N VAL A 54 5.73 -2.16 1.06
CA VAL A 54 5.98 -3.03 -0.07
C VAL A 54 4.75 -3.87 -0.39
N GLU A 55 4.61 -4.21 -1.66
CA GLU A 55 3.54 -5.07 -2.17
C GLU A 55 4.15 -6.12 -3.09
N VAL A 56 3.68 -7.36 -3.00
CA VAL A 56 4.06 -8.48 -3.87
C VAL A 56 2.79 -9.12 -4.37
N CYS A 57 2.64 -9.23 -5.69
CA CYS A 57 1.43 -9.73 -6.31
C CYS A 57 1.73 -10.92 -7.22
N ASP A 58 1.02 -12.00 -6.95
CA ASP A 58 0.78 -13.07 -7.90
C ASP A 58 -0.45 -12.69 -8.75
N MET A 59 -0.22 -12.46 -10.04
CA MET A 59 -1.26 -12.10 -11.00
C MET A 59 -1.68 -13.31 -11.85
N GLU A 60 -0.93 -14.39 -11.78
CA GLU A 60 -1.07 -15.56 -12.63
C GLU A 60 -1.85 -16.62 -11.85
N ARG A 61 -3.03 -17.03 -12.36
CA ARG A 61 -3.83 -18.09 -11.70
C ARG A 61 -3.33 -19.48 -12.09
N ASP A 62 -2.02 -19.70 -12.03
CA ASP A 62 -1.38 -20.86 -12.64
C ASP A 62 -0.91 -21.92 -11.64
N GLY A 63 -0.91 -21.61 -10.35
CA GLY A 63 -0.51 -22.56 -9.30
C GLY A 63 0.80 -22.21 -8.61
N ASN A 64 1.56 -21.24 -9.12
CA ASN A 64 2.87 -20.88 -8.61
C ASN A 64 2.76 -19.89 -7.45
N GLY A 65 3.75 -19.88 -6.56
CA GLY A 65 3.80 -18.92 -5.44
C GLY A 65 4.73 -17.76 -5.78
N VAL A 66 4.35 -16.52 -5.45
CA VAL A 66 5.18 -15.34 -5.70
C VAL A 66 5.68 -14.74 -4.39
N PHE A 67 6.97 -14.39 -4.38
CA PHE A 67 7.58 -13.69 -3.25
C PHE A 67 8.60 -12.66 -3.72
N ALA A 68 8.85 -11.66 -2.88
CA ALA A 68 9.93 -10.71 -3.08
C ALA A 68 10.94 -10.76 -1.95
N LYS A 69 12.18 -10.46 -2.32
CA LYS A 69 13.34 -10.30 -1.46
C LYS A 69 13.74 -8.84 -1.43
N PHE A 70 13.81 -8.26 -0.24
CA PHE A 70 14.26 -6.88 -0.04
C PHE A 70 15.63 -6.85 0.62
N PHE A 71 16.58 -6.13 0.02
CA PHE A 71 17.99 -6.12 0.43
C PHE A 71 18.30 -4.89 1.28
N ASN A 72 18.89 -5.08 2.45
CA ASN A 72 19.31 -4.01 3.37
C ASN A 72 20.85 -4.00 3.49
N PRO A 73 21.51 -2.83 3.62
CA PRO A 73 22.96 -2.72 3.65
C PRO A 73 23.56 -3.17 4.99
N GLU A 74 22.79 -3.04 6.08
CA GLU A 74 23.26 -3.28 7.45
C GLU A 74 23.19 -4.76 7.85
N ASP A 75 22.40 -5.56 7.15
CA ASP A 75 22.11 -6.94 7.52
C ASP A 75 22.41 -7.87 6.34
N PHE A 76 23.68 -8.08 6.03
CA PHE A 76 24.07 -9.15 5.11
C PHE A 76 24.08 -10.48 5.91
N PRO A 77 23.20 -11.47 5.66
CA PRO A 77 22.25 -11.63 4.55
C PRO A 77 20.77 -11.70 5.00
N SER A 78 20.28 -10.76 5.82
CA SER A 78 18.84 -10.66 6.09
C SER A 78 18.13 -10.18 4.83
N VAL A 79 17.49 -11.15 4.19
CA VAL A 79 16.56 -10.93 3.10
C VAL A 79 15.18 -10.99 3.72
N GLN A 80 14.48 -9.85 3.79
CA GLN A 80 13.07 -9.90 4.17
C GLN A 80 12.31 -10.51 2.99
N LYS A 81 11.85 -11.75 3.17
CA LYS A 81 10.98 -12.45 2.22
C LYS A 81 9.53 -12.03 2.52
N VAL A 82 8.89 -11.38 1.55
CA VAL A 82 7.47 -11.05 1.60
C VAL A 82 6.78 -11.87 0.52
N GLY A 83 5.82 -12.69 0.91
CA GLY A 83 4.96 -13.41 -0.03
C GLY A 83 3.67 -12.64 -0.29
N ASP A 84 2.99 -13.00 -1.37
CA ASP A 84 1.61 -12.60 -1.69
C ASP A 84 0.57 -12.98 -0.61
N GLY A 85 0.88 -13.96 0.25
CA GLY A 85 0.05 -14.37 1.39
C GLY A 85 -1.22 -15.14 1.00
N ASN A 86 -1.44 -15.41 -0.28
CA ASN A 86 -2.61 -16.10 -0.84
C ASN A 86 -2.28 -17.48 -1.42
N GLY A 87 -1.00 -17.89 -1.40
CA GLY A 87 -0.56 -19.20 -1.85
C GLY A 87 -0.41 -19.22 -3.37
N SER A 88 -1.26 -19.99 -4.05
CA SER A 88 -1.26 -20.18 -5.50
C SER A 88 -2.46 -19.51 -6.19
N LYS A 89 -3.02 -18.47 -5.55
CA LYS A 89 -4.22 -17.76 -6.02
C LYS A 89 -3.78 -16.36 -6.38
N ALA A 90 -4.40 -15.76 -7.40
CA ALA A 90 -4.15 -14.36 -7.69
C ALA A 90 -4.46 -13.44 -6.49
N GLY A 91 -3.62 -12.44 -6.29
CA GLY A 91 -3.74 -11.41 -5.25
C GLY A 91 -2.38 -10.95 -4.72
N CYS A 92 -2.43 -10.03 -3.77
CA CYS A 92 -1.26 -9.31 -3.29
C CYS A 92 -1.10 -9.42 -1.79
N GLY A 93 0.16 -9.56 -1.37
CA GLY A 93 0.61 -9.48 0.00
C GLY A 93 1.41 -8.20 0.20
N ASN A 94 1.45 -7.71 1.43
CA ASN A 94 2.14 -6.48 1.75
C ASN A 94 2.82 -6.55 3.12
N ALA A 95 3.81 -5.69 3.29
CA ALA A 95 4.53 -5.54 4.54
C ALA A 95 5.17 -4.15 4.61
N ASN A 96 5.75 -3.82 5.77
CA ASN A 96 6.73 -2.75 5.87
C ASN A 96 8.14 -3.35 5.89
N VAL A 97 9.04 -2.74 5.11
CA VAL A 97 10.47 -3.03 5.11
C VAL A 97 11.24 -1.81 5.64
N ARG A 98 12.54 -1.98 5.89
CA ARG A 98 13.36 -0.89 6.42
C ARG A 98 13.48 0.26 5.41
N ASN A 99 13.60 1.48 5.93
CA ASN A 99 13.92 2.63 5.08
C ASN A 99 15.28 2.46 4.37
N SER A 100 16.21 1.69 4.94
CA SER A 100 17.52 1.43 4.37
C SER A 100 17.56 0.39 3.24
N THR A 101 16.43 -0.21 2.85
CA THR A 101 16.40 -1.13 1.70
C THR A 101 17.04 -0.49 0.45
N TYR A 102 17.75 -1.24 -0.37
CA TYR A 102 18.41 -0.68 -1.57
C TYR A 102 18.22 -1.55 -2.80
N GLY A 103 17.61 -2.71 -2.64
CA GLY A 103 17.29 -3.60 -3.74
C GLY A 103 16.01 -4.35 -3.49
N MET A 104 15.40 -4.81 -4.58
CA MET A 104 14.25 -5.70 -4.57
C MET A 104 14.45 -6.78 -5.64
N GLN A 105 14.07 -8.01 -5.33
CA GLN A 105 14.03 -9.12 -6.28
C GLN A 105 12.71 -9.85 -6.15
N VAL A 106 11.91 -9.86 -7.21
CA VAL A 106 10.70 -10.68 -7.30
C VAL A 106 11.08 -12.06 -7.80
N CYS A 107 10.48 -13.09 -7.22
CA CYS A 107 10.69 -14.48 -7.55
C CYS A 107 9.35 -15.21 -7.61
N GLU A 108 9.28 -16.17 -8.51
CA GLU A 108 8.17 -17.08 -8.69
C GLU A 108 8.69 -18.51 -8.46
N GLU A 109 8.00 -19.24 -7.60
CA GLU A 109 8.28 -20.63 -7.27
C GLU A 109 7.24 -21.53 -7.94
N GLY A 110 7.67 -22.18 -9.02
CA GLY A 110 6.84 -23.12 -9.78
C GLY A 110 7.36 -24.54 -9.71
N THR A 111 6.69 -25.44 -10.43
CA THR A 111 6.97 -26.89 -10.43
C THR A 111 8.43 -27.22 -10.85
N TRP A 112 9.04 -26.36 -11.67
CA TRP A 112 10.37 -26.58 -12.25
C TRP A 112 11.50 -25.82 -11.55
N GLY A 113 11.21 -25.16 -10.43
CA GLY A 113 12.17 -24.39 -9.64
C GLY A 113 11.77 -22.94 -9.44
N ILE A 114 12.74 -22.13 -9.02
CA ILE A 114 12.54 -20.71 -8.69
C ILE A 114 13.14 -19.84 -9.80
N SER A 115 12.31 -18.99 -10.40
CA SER A 115 12.72 -17.94 -11.33
C SER A 115 12.72 -16.60 -10.62
N CYS A 116 13.72 -15.73 -10.85
CA CYS A 116 13.83 -14.45 -10.16
C CYS A 116 14.29 -13.31 -11.07
N SER A 117 13.80 -12.10 -10.80
CA SER A 117 14.19 -10.86 -11.49
C SER A 117 14.42 -9.74 -10.48
N ALA A 118 15.56 -9.04 -10.58
CA ALA A 118 16.01 -8.07 -9.58
C ALA A 118 16.14 -6.64 -10.13
N ILE A 119 16.04 -5.68 -9.21
CA ILE A 119 16.44 -4.28 -9.37
C ILE A 119 17.26 -3.86 -8.15
N LYS A 120 18.31 -3.07 -8.39
CA LYS A 120 19.09 -2.37 -7.37
C LYS A 120 18.81 -0.88 -7.48
N ASP A 121 19.11 -0.16 -6.42
CA ASP A 121 18.96 1.29 -6.30
C ASP A 121 17.49 1.74 -6.17
N VAL A 122 16.77 1.13 -5.20
CA VAL A 122 15.38 1.48 -4.79
C VAL A 122 15.29 2.47 -3.64
#